data_AF-U3U104-F1
#
_entry.id   AF-U3U104-F1
#
_cell.length_a   1.000
_cell.length_b   1.000
_cell.length_c   1.000
_cell.angle_alpha   90.00
_cell.angle_beta   90.00
_cell.angle_gamma   90.00
#
_symmetry.space_group_name_H-M   'P 1'
#
loop_
_entity.id
_entity.type
_entity.pdbx_description
1 polymer ?
#
loop_
_entity_poly.entity_id
_entity_poly.type
_entity_poly.pdbx_seq_one_letter_code
_entity_poly.pdbx_strand_id
1 'polypeptide(L)'
;MIPIQASLGDFAELRKHAPGFIKNISDDLRQLDKLIVKPNAVNGELSEDDIHLFPLLRSLTLVSGIEWPSRVADYRDNMAKQTQVNLLSSIAA
;
A
#
# COMPACT_ATOMS: atom_id res chain seq x y z
N MET A 1 -21.44 13.63 -18.57
CA MET A 1 -20.61 12.79 -17.69
C MET A 1 -21.46 11.58 -17.31
N ILE A 2 -21.15 10.40 -17.85
CA ILE A 2 -21.86 9.16 -17.47
C ILE A 2 -21.45 8.83 -16.03
N PRO A 3 -22.38 8.54 -15.11
CA PRO A 3 -22.04 8.21 -13.73
C PRO A 3 -21.19 6.94 -13.68
N ILE A 4 -20.17 6.92 -12.82
CA ILE A 4 -19.15 5.86 -12.72
C ILE A 4 -19.77 4.45 -12.58
N GLN A 5 -20.89 4.32 -11.87
CA GLN A 5 -21.65 3.06 -11.73
C GLN A 5 -22.15 2.51 -13.08
N ALA A 6 -22.54 3.38 -14.02
CA ALA A 6 -23.00 2.95 -15.34
C ALA A 6 -21.86 2.46 -16.25
N SER A 7 -20.59 2.70 -15.88
CA SER A 7 -19.41 2.24 -16.63
C SER A 7 -18.64 1.10 -15.94
N LEU A 8 -18.63 1.04 -14.60
CA LEU A 8 -17.89 0.04 -13.82
C LEU A 8 -18.79 -1.05 -13.22
N GLY A 9 -20.10 -0.88 -13.23
CA GLY A 9 -21.05 -1.78 -12.58
C GLY A 9 -21.42 -1.33 -11.17
N ASP A 10 -22.19 -2.17 -10.47
CA ASP A 10 -22.70 -1.85 -9.14
C ASP A 10 -21.59 -1.82 -8.08
N PHE A 11 -21.52 -0.73 -7.33
CA PHE A 11 -20.46 -0.53 -6.34
C PHE A 11 -20.54 -1.52 -5.17
N ALA A 12 -21.75 -1.93 -4.77
CA ALA A 12 -21.90 -2.92 -3.70
C ALA A 12 -21.40 -4.29 -4.15
N GLU A 13 -21.68 -4.68 -5.40
CA GLU A 13 -21.10 -5.89 -5.99
C GLU A 13 -19.58 -5.82 -6.11
N LEU A 14 -19.04 -4.72 -6.66
CA LEU A 14 -17.57 -4.54 -6.76
C LEU A 14 -16.89 -4.62 -5.39
N ARG A 15 -17.50 -4.06 -4.35
CA ARG A 15 -16.97 -4.10 -2.98
C ARG A 15 -16.88 -5.52 -2.43
N LYS A 16 -17.72 -6.47 -2.86
CA LYS A 16 -17.64 -7.88 -2.43
C LYS A 16 -16.34 -8.55 -2.86
N HIS A 17 -15.66 -8.03 -3.88
CA HIS A 17 -14.35 -8.55 -4.32
C HIS A 17 -13.18 -8.00 -3.50
N ALA A 18 -13.38 -6.93 -2.73
CA ALA A 18 -12.32 -6.29 -1.95
C ALA A 18 -11.56 -7.25 -1.01
N PRO A 19 -12.20 -8.18 -0.28
CA PRO A 19 -11.47 -9.15 0.55
C PRO A 19 -10.47 -10.00 -0.23
N GLY A 20 -10.80 -10.37 -1.48
CA GLY A 20 -9.88 -11.12 -2.35
C GLY A 20 -8.66 -10.29 -2.75
N PHE A 21 -8.86 -9.02 -3.10
CA PHE A 21 -7.75 -8.11 -3.42
C PHE A 21 -6.89 -7.80 -2.19
N ILE A 22 -7.50 -7.61 -1.01
CA ILE A 22 -6.79 -7.42 0.27
C ILE A 22 -5.92 -8.64 0.59
N LYS A 23 -6.42 -9.85 0.34
CA LYS A 23 -5.63 -11.06 0.51
C LYS A 23 -4.43 -11.08 -0.44
N ASN A 24 -4.66 -10.82 -1.74
CA ASN A 24 -3.60 -10.83 -2.74
C ASN A 24 -2.50 -9.81 -2.42
N ILE A 25 -2.87 -8.57 -2.09
CA ILE A 25 -1.86 -7.57 -1.74
C ILE A 25 -1.10 -7.94 -0.47
N SER A 26 -1.77 -8.54 0.52
CA SER A 26 -1.11 -9.02 1.74
C SER A 26 -0.11 -10.14 1.43
N ASP A 27 -0.42 -11.04 0.48
CA ASP A 27 0.50 -12.07 -0.01
C ASP A 27 1.70 -11.45 -0.76
N ASP A 28 1.48 -10.45 -1.61
CA ASP A 28 2.55 -9.75 -2.32
C ASP A 28 3.45 -8.96 -1.36
N LEU A 29 2.89 -8.32 -0.33
CA LEU A 29 3.67 -7.64 0.71
C LEU A 29 4.55 -8.62 1.49
N ARG A 30 4.11 -9.87 1.71
CA ARG A 30 4.97 -10.91 2.32
C ARG A 30 6.16 -11.29 1.44
N GLN A 31 6.01 -11.21 0.12
CA GLN A 31 7.13 -11.41 -0.79
C GLN A 31 8.07 -10.21 -0.76
N LEU A 32 7.50 -8.99 -0.79
CA LEU A 32 8.26 -7.73 -0.69
C LEU A 32 9.06 -7.63 0.60
N ASP A 33 8.53 -8.09 1.74
CA ASP A 33 9.22 -8.07 3.04
C ASP A 33 10.63 -8.69 2.98
N LYS A 34 10.77 -9.76 2.18
CA LYS A 34 12.05 -10.46 1.99
C LYS A 34 13.03 -9.68 1.12
N LEU A 35 12.55 -8.75 0.31
CA LEU A 35 13.34 -7.94 -0.61
C LEU A 35 13.81 -6.63 0.03
N ILE A 36 13.13 -6.14 1.08
CA ILE A 36 13.53 -4.93 1.79
C ILE A 36 14.84 -5.19 2.55
N VAL A 37 15.89 -4.48 2.15
CA VAL A 37 17.22 -4.55 2.75
C VAL A 37 17.30 -3.63 3.98
N LYS A 38 16.82 -2.38 3.89
CA LYS A 38 16.79 -1.44 5.02
C LYS A 38 15.50 -0.61 5.07
N PRO A 39 15.05 -0.17 6.27
CA PRO A 39 13.86 0.68 6.39
C PRO A 39 14.00 2.08 5.75
N ASN A 40 15.22 2.56 5.52
CA ASN A 40 15.47 3.88 4.94
C ASN A 40 15.82 3.86 3.45
N ALA A 41 15.90 2.67 2.86
CA ALA A 41 16.18 2.45 1.45
C ALA A 41 15.91 0.98 1.10
N VAL A 42 15.01 0.72 0.16
CA VAL A 42 14.56 -0.64 -0.18
C VAL A 42 15.72 -1.56 -0.56
N ASN A 43 16.71 -1.04 -1.31
CA ASN A 43 17.90 -1.78 -1.73
C ASN A 43 19.15 -1.50 -0.86
N GLY A 44 18.99 -0.79 0.25
CA GLY A 44 20.08 -0.46 1.19
C GLY A 44 20.73 0.91 0.99
N GLU A 45 20.54 1.52 -0.18
CA GLU A 45 20.85 2.92 -0.54
C GLU A 45 19.67 3.53 -1.31
N LEU A 46 19.42 4.82 -1.10
CA LEU A 46 18.25 5.50 -1.66
C LEU A 46 18.30 5.47 -3.20
N SER A 47 17.26 4.95 -3.83
CA SER A 47 17.19 4.85 -5.30
C SER A 47 15.81 5.22 -5.85
N GLU A 48 15.65 5.18 -7.17
CA GLU A 48 14.35 5.39 -7.83
C GLU A 48 13.30 4.36 -7.41
N ASP A 49 13.73 3.16 -6.97
CA ASP A 49 12.81 2.15 -6.44
C ASP A 49 12.08 2.67 -5.21
N ASP A 50 12.72 3.49 -4.36
CA ASP A 50 12.07 4.12 -3.21
C ASP A 50 11.04 5.18 -3.64
N ILE A 51 11.29 5.88 -4.75
CA ILE A 51 10.38 6.87 -5.32
C ILE A 51 9.13 6.20 -5.90
N HIS A 52 9.26 4.98 -6.43
CA HIS A 52 8.12 4.21 -6.94
C HIS A 52 7.39 3.44 -5.85
N LEU A 53 8.12 2.84 -4.91
CA LEU A 53 7.55 1.95 -3.91
C LEU A 53 6.81 2.72 -2.82
N PHE A 54 7.40 3.78 -2.27
CA PHE A 54 6.79 4.49 -1.15
C PHE A 54 5.40 5.07 -1.45
N PRO A 55 5.15 5.74 -2.60
CA PRO A 55 3.81 6.24 -2.92
C PRO A 55 2.76 5.14 -3.02
N LEU A 56 3.14 3.96 -3.51
CA LEU A 56 2.25 2.80 -3.56
C LEU A 56 1.89 2.33 -2.14
N LEU A 57 2.89 2.09 -1.28
CA LEU A 57 2.66 1.65 0.09
C LEU A 57 1.85 2.68 0.88
N ARG A 58 2.11 3.98 0.68
CA ARG A 58 1.31 5.06 1.27
C ARG A 58 -0.14 4.97 0.82
N SER A 59 -0.40 4.78 -0.47
CA SER A 59 -1.78 4.69 -0.99
C SER A 59 -2.52 3.49 -0.42
N LEU A 60 -1.83 2.36 -0.26
CA LEU A 60 -2.38 1.16 0.37
C LEU A 60 -2.77 1.37 1.85
N THR A 61 -2.19 2.34 2.55
CA THR A 61 -2.63 2.65 3.93
C THR A 61 -4.05 3.18 4.05
N LEU A 62 -4.69 3.55 2.93
CA LEU A 62 -6.11 3.92 2.88
C LEU A 62 -7.04 2.69 2.92
N VAL A 63 -6.52 1.50 2.61
CA VAL A 63 -7.31 0.26 2.53
C VAL A 63 -7.23 -0.48 3.85
N SER A 64 -8.36 -0.61 4.52
CA SER A 64 -8.44 -1.35 5.79
C SER A 64 -8.29 -2.85 5.57
N GLY A 65 -7.69 -3.55 6.55
CA GLY A 65 -7.59 -5.02 6.55
C GLY A 65 -6.38 -5.61 5.83
N ILE A 66 -5.51 -4.78 5.22
CA ILE A 66 -4.22 -5.26 4.69
C ILE A 66 -3.34 -5.74 5.86
N GLU A 67 -2.76 -6.92 5.72
CA GLU A 67 -1.74 -7.43 6.63
C GLU A 67 -0.38 -6.87 6.23
N TRP A 68 0.27 -6.17 7.15
CA TRP A 68 1.56 -5.52 6.92
C TRP A 68 2.69 -6.33 7.57
N PRO A 69 3.57 -6.97 6.80
CA PRO A 69 4.80 -7.57 7.32
C PRO A 69 5.70 -6.51 7.97
N SER A 70 6.51 -6.92 8.95
CA SER A 70 7.24 -5.99 9.81
C SER A 70 8.21 -5.09 9.04
N ARG A 71 8.99 -5.62 8.09
CA ARG A 71 9.97 -4.80 7.36
C ARG A 71 9.28 -3.83 6.41
N VAL A 72 8.15 -4.23 5.83
CA VAL A 72 7.31 -3.36 5.00
C VAL A 72 6.74 -2.21 5.85
N ALA A 73 6.21 -2.52 7.03
CA ALA A 73 5.69 -1.50 7.95
C ALA A 73 6.79 -0.53 8.40
N ASP A 74 7.94 -1.06 8.81
CA ASP A 74 9.09 -0.25 9.24
C ASP A 74 9.60 0.66 8.11
N TYR A 75 9.74 0.12 6.90
CA TYR A 75 10.12 0.88 5.71
C TYR A 75 9.13 2.01 5.42
N ARG A 76 7.84 1.68 5.35
CA ARG A 76 6.76 2.63 5.09
C ARG A 76 6.76 3.77 6.11
N ASP A 77 6.82 3.44 7.40
CA ASP A 77 6.73 4.42 8.48
C ASP A 77 7.99 5.30 8.54
N ASN A 78 9.15 4.72 8.25
CA ASN A 78 10.40 5.44 8.19
C ASN A 78 10.47 6.37 6.96
N MET A 79 10.03 5.92 5.78
CA MET A 79 9.96 6.76 4.59
C MET A 79 8.93 7.90 4.74
N ALA A 80 7.80 7.68 5.40
CA ALA A 80 6.83 8.72 5.73
C ALA A 80 7.46 9.82 6.61
N LYS A 81 8.25 9.43 7.62
CA LYS A 81 9.00 10.38 8.46
C LYS A 81 10.08 11.12 7.67
N GLN A 82 10.87 10.43 6.87
CA GLN A 82 11.96 11.06 6.10
C GLN A 82 11.44 12.06 5.06
N THR A 83 10.34 11.72 4.37
CA THR A 83 9.75 12.55 3.31
C THR A 83 8.78 13.60 3.84
N GLN A 84 8.43 13.56 5.13
CA GLN A 84 7.39 14.40 5.75
C GLN A 84 6.02 14.23 5.07
N VAL A 85 5.74 13.03 4.55
CA VAL A 85 4.49 12.69 3.89
C VAL A 85 3.64 11.82 4.81
N ASN A 86 2.48 12.32 5.21
CA ASN A 86 1.56 11.61 6.10
C ASN A 86 0.98 10.35 5.44
N LEU A 87 0.87 9.27 6.22
CA LEU A 87 0.09 8.09 5.85
C LEU A 87 -1.42 8.38 5.91
N LEU A 88 -2.21 7.50 5.32
CA LEU A 88 -3.66 7.63 5.18
C LEU A 88 -4.43 6.75 6.19
N SER A 89 -3.74 6.05 7.08
CA SER A 89 -4.33 5.08 8.02
C SER A 89 -5.42 5.65 8.91
N SER A 90 -5.41 6.96 9.22
CA SER A 90 -6.44 7.61 10.05
C SER A 90 -7.80 7.74 9.37
N ILE A 91 -7.84 7.63 8.04
CA ILE A 91 -9.05 7.75 7.23
C ILE A 91 -9.31 6.48 6.41
N ALA A 92 -8.67 5.37 6.76
CA ALA A 92 -8.82 4.10 6.06
C ALA A 92 -10.27 3.57 6.15
N ALA A 93 -10.73 2.92 5.07
CA ALA A 93 -12.11 2.41 4.94
C ALA A 93 -12.18 1.01 4.30
#